data_AF-A0A9W9JWS1-F1
#
_entry.id   AF-A0A9W9JWS1-F1
#
_cell.length_a   1.000
_cell.length_b   1.000
_cell.length_c   1.000
_cell.angle_alpha   90.00
_cell.angle_beta   90.00
_cell.angle_gamma   90.00
#
_symmetry.space_group_name_H-M   'P 1'
#
loop_
_entity.id
_entity.type
_entity.pdbx_description
1 polymer ?
#
loop_
_entity_poly.entity_id
_entity_poly.type
_entity_poly.pdbx_seq_one_letter_code
_entity_poly.pdbx_strand_id
1 'polypeptide(L)'
;MGSNPIPTWALPFWSTKSSQHAVRPSFLSSAFRSLNPSSSANMPPKGNVSTKLKPMRLDTIRFLRVKRPNTQQEQNPCVTVMSSMLNCWASQGYGTEGCAAMEMQLRKCMDGTTKSEKKNNTVNYHLGRMYPKVIPPRKKEGVLG
;
A
#
# COMPACT_ATOMS: atom_id res chain seq x y z
N MET A 1 -32.64 -36.36 11.48
CA MET A 1 -31.70 -36.39 10.33
C MET A 1 -31.13 -35.00 10.12
N GLY A 2 -29.81 -34.85 9.91
CA GLY A 2 -29.21 -33.58 9.48
C GLY A 2 -27.85 -33.18 10.08
N SER A 3 -26.96 -34.12 10.42
CA SER A 3 -25.56 -33.81 10.74
C SER A 3 -24.75 -33.71 9.44
N ASN A 4 -24.22 -32.52 9.11
CA ASN A 4 -23.24 -32.35 8.04
C ASN A 4 -21.81 -32.19 8.62
N PRO A 5 -20.79 -32.75 7.93
CA PRO A 5 -19.49 -33.05 8.50
C PRO A 5 -18.48 -31.89 8.44
N ILE A 6 -17.61 -31.85 9.45
CA ILE A 6 -16.43 -30.97 9.54
C ILE A 6 -15.31 -31.55 8.63
N PRO A 7 -14.71 -30.77 7.71
CA PRO A 7 -13.65 -31.26 6.82
C PRO A 7 -12.30 -31.42 7.53
N THR A 8 -11.60 -32.50 7.16
CA THR A 8 -10.50 -33.21 7.84
C THR A 8 -9.07 -32.71 7.52
N TRP A 9 -8.87 -31.42 7.23
CA TRP A 9 -7.51 -30.91 6.92
C TRP A 9 -6.86 -30.10 8.04
N ALA A 10 -7.49 -30.02 9.22
CA ALA A 10 -6.91 -29.38 10.39
C ALA A 10 -5.93 -30.33 11.11
N LEU A 11 -4.70 -30.40 10.62
CA LEU A 11 -3.54 -30.81 11.43
C LEU A 11 -2.38 -29.86 11.14
N PRO A 12 -1.99 -28.98 12.07
CA PRO A 12 -0.63 -28.49 12.13
C PRO A 12 0.22 -29.50 12.91
N PHE A 13 1.10 -30.18 12.17
CA PHE A 13 2.29 -30.85 12.68
C PHE A 13 3.33 -29.77 13.07
N TRP A 14 4.17 -30.08 14.09
CA TRP A 14 5.07 -29.22 14.88
C TRP A 14 4.34 -28.47 16.02
N SER A 15 4.25 -28.95 17.26
CA SER A 15 5.18 -29.76 18.08
C SER A 15 6.62 -29.24 18.13
N THR A 16 6.86 -28.25 18.99
CA THR A 16 8.00 -28.22 19.92
C THR A 16 7.70 -27.30 21.12
N LYS A 17 7.33 -27.94 22.23
CA LYS A 17 7.92 -27.84 23.59
C LYS A 17 8.24 -26.44 24.18
N SER A 18 7.48 -26.13 25.23
CA SER A 18 7.94 -25.69 26.57
C SER A 18 8.91 -24.51 26.69
N SER A 19 8.45 -23.40 27.28
CA SER A 19 8.84 -23.07 28.66
C SER A 19 8.02 -21.92 29.21
N GLN A 20 7.37 -22.18 30.34
CA GLN A 20 6.66 -21.21 31.14
C GLN A 20 7.65 -20.55 32.10
N HIS A 21 7.75 -19.23 32.12
CA HIS A 21 8.12 -18.51 33.33
C HIS A 21 7.20 -17.32 33.51
N ALA A 22 6.29 -17.49 34.47
CA ALA A 22 5.47 -16.47 35.07
C ALA A 22 6.35 -15.47 35.84
N VAL A 23 6.18 -14.18 35.57
CA VAL A 23 6.29 -13.14 36.58
C VAL A 23 5.23 -12.08 36.26
N ARG A 24 4.12 -12.10 37.00
CA ARG A 24 3.30 -10.90 37.22
C ARG A 24 4.09 -9.97 38.15
N PRO A 25 3.94 -8.66 37.98
CA PRO A 25 3.51 -7.92 39.15
C PRO A 25 2.32 -7.03 38.81
N SER A 26 1.24 -7.26 39.54
CA SER A 26 0.19 -6.28 39.74
C SER A 26 0.71 -5.26 40.76
N PHE A 27 1.00 -4.04 40.32
CA PHE A 27 0.95 -2.87 41.19
C PHE A 27 0.16 -1.78 40.48
N LEU A 28 -1.02 -1.52 41.04
CA LEU A 28 -1.75 -0.28 40.87
C LEU A 28 -0.79 0.87 41.23
N SER A 29 -0.61 1.83 40.32
CA SER A 29 -0.66 3.24 40.70
C SER A 29 -0.91 4.11 39.47
N SER A 30 -2.14 4.60 39.43
CA SER A 30 -2.55 5.88 38.87
C SER A 30 -1.46 6.96 38.93
N ALA A 31 -1.06 7.44 37.76
CA ALA A 31 -0.80 8.86 37.42
C ALA A 31 -0.11 8.93 36.06
N PHE A 32 -0.87 8.81 34.97
CA PHE A 32 -0.41 9.24 33.66
C PHE A 32 -0.42 10.77 33.65
N ARG A 33 0.59 11.37 34.29
CA ARG A 33 0.84 12.81 34.22
C ARG A 33 1.33 13.08 32.80
N SER A 34 0.43 13.68 32.03
CA SER A 34 0.66 14.26 30.72
C SER A 34 2.00 14.99 30.66
N LEU A 35 2.97 14.41 29.95
CA LEU A 35 3.99 15.18 29.24
C LEU A 35 3.71 14.97 27.76
N ASN A 36 3.08 15.97 27.17
CA ASN A 36 3.21 16.27 25.76
C ASN A 36 4.71 16.50 25.46
N PRO A 37 5.39 15.67 24.66
CA PRO A 37 6.51 16.17 23.90
C PRO A 37 5.92 16.98 22.74
N SER A 38 5.81 18.29 22.95
CA SER A 38 5.75 19.26 21.84
C SER A 38 7.03 19.08 21.02
N SER A 39 6.98 18.15 20.08
CA SER A 39 8.03 17.90 19.10
C SER A 39 7.78 18.85 17.93
N SER A 40 7.98 20.13 18.22
CA SER A 40 8.23 21.12 17.18
C SER A 40 9.70 20.95 16.76
N ALA A 41 9.95 20.23 15.66
CA ALA A 41 11.09 20.47 14.77
C ALA A 41 11.16 19.43 13.64
N ASN A 42 11.32 19.95 12.43
CA ASN A 42 11.81 19.27 11.24
C ASN A 42 10.86 18.30 10.55
N MET A 43 9.73 18.84 10.08
CA MET A 43 9.29 18.46 8.75
C MET A 43 10.42 18.84 7.78
N PRO A 44 11.00 17.94 6.98
CA PRO A 44 11.86 18.39 5.89
C PRO A 44 11.01 19.35 5.07
N PRO A 45 11.51 20.55 4.73
CA PRO A 45 10.77 21.41 3.83
C PRO A 45 10.39 20.56 2.63
N LYS A 46 9.15 20.70 2.12
CA LYS A 46 8.90 20.47 0.70
C LYS A 46 9.69 21.55 -0.06
N GLY A 47 11.01 21.51 0.10
CA GLY A 47 11.96 22.12 -0.76
C GLY A 47 11.78 21.36 -2.05
N ASN A 48 11.41 22.09 -3.07
CA ASN A 48 11.75 21.76 -4.43
C ASN A 48 13.25 21.45 -4.44
N VAL A 49 13.62 20.19 -4.20
CA VAL A 49 14.97 19.69 -4.39
C VAL A 49 15.13 19.65 -5.90
N SER A 50 15.35 20.83 -6.47
CA SER A 50 15.89 20.98 -7.81
C SER A 50 17.33 20.53 -7.70
N THR A 51 17.51 19.21 -7.61
CA THR A 51 18.74 18.59 -8.08
C THR A 51 18.72 18.91 -9.58
N LYS A 52 19.36 20.02 -9.94
CA LYS A 52 19.55 20.50 -11.31
C LYS A 52 20.52 19.57 -12.05
N LEU A 53 20.23 18.27 -12.00
CA LEU A 53 20.78 17.30 -12.91
C LEU A 53 20.11 17.59 -14.24
N LYS A 54 20.92 17.90 -15.26
CA LYS A 54 20.40 17.98 -16.62
C LYS A 54 19.69 16.65 -16.88
N PRO A 55 18.37 16.63 -17.13
CA PRO A 55 17.68 15.38 -17.36
C PRO A 55 18.36 14.69 -18.53
N MET A 56 18.74 13.43 -18.33
CA MET A 56 19.36 12.60 -19.36
C MET A 56 18.51 12.72 -20.63
N ARG A 57 19.16 13.07 -21.74
CA ARG A 57 18.45 13.26 -22.99
C ARG A 57 18.07 11.88 -23.50
N LEU A 58 16.77 11.69 -23.71
CA LEU A 58 16.24 10.40 -24.14
C LEU A 58 16.82 10.05 -25.51
N ASP A 59 17.30 8.81 -25.67
CA ASP A 59 17.68 8.27 -26.98
C ASP A 59 16.50 8.30 -27.94
N THR A 60 16.76 8.13 -29.24
CA THR A 60 15.73 8.25 -30.27
C THR A 60 14.68 7.14 -30.12
N ILE A 61 13.62 7.43 -29.37
CA ILE A 61 12.40 6.62 -29.24
C ILE A 61 11.46 6.90 -30.42
N ARG A 62 10.50 6.00 -30.70
CA ARG A 62 9.50 6.16 -31.79
C ARG A 62 8.25 6.93 -31.39
N PHE A 63 7.86 6.85 -30.11
CA PHE A 63 6.69 7.53 -29.55
C PHE A 63 6.92 7.80 -28.07
N LEU A 64 6.61 9.02 -27.62
CA LEU A 64 6.66 9.39 -26.19
C LEU A 64 5.28 9.14 -25.59
N ARG A 65 5.15 8.04 -24.85
CA ARG A 65 3.87 7.66 -24.23
C ARG A 65 4.07 7.04 -22.86
N VAL A 66 3.22 7.39 -21.91
CA VAL A 66 3.11 6.72 -20.62
C VAL A 66 2.26 5.46 -20.81
N LYS A 67 2.85 4.29 -20.56
CA LYS A 67 2.18 2.97 -20.76
C LYS A 67 0.92 2.83 -19.92
N ARG A 68 0.91 3.40 -18.71
CA ARG A 68 -0.14 3.27 -17.71
C ARG A 68 -0.48 4.64 -17.09
N PRO A 69 -1.26 5.49 -17.77
CA PRO A 69 -1.49 6.87 -17.34
C PRO A 69 -2.44 7.00 -16.14
N ASN A 70 -3.31 6.00 -15.93
CA ASN A 70 -4.32 6.00 -14.87
C ASN A 70 -3.99 5.03 -13.71
N THR A 71 -2.81 4.37 -13.73
CA THR A 71 -2.42 3.42 -12.69
C THR A 71 -1.84 4.14 -11.47
N GLN A 72 -2.44 5.27 -11.08
CA GLN A 72 -2.40 5.66 -9.67
C GLN A 72 -3.14 4.54 -8.96
N GLN A 73 -2.35 3.62 -8.43
CA GLN A 73 -2.77 2.33 -7.91
C GLN A 73 -3.72 2.62 -6.75
N GLU A 74 -4.99 2.77 -7.09
CA GLU A 74 -6.05 2.85 -6.12
C GLU A 74 -6.19 1.45 -5.56
N GLN A 75 -5.28 1.13 -4.64
CA GLN A 75 -5.41 -0.06 -3.85
C GLN A 75 -6.78 0.02 -3.18
N ASN A 76 -7.57 -1.02 -3.36
CA ASN A 76 -8.88 -1.09 -2.76
C ASN A 76 -8.69 -0.91 -1.24
N PRO A 77 -9.37 0.07 -0.61
CA PRO A 77 -9.14 0.41 0.79
C PRO A 77 -9.41 -0.77 1.73
N CYS A 78 -10.21 -1.75 1.28
CA CYS A 78 -10.53 -2.94 2.06
C CYS A 78 -9.38 -3.94 2.09
N VAL A 79 -8.48 -3.92 1.10
CA VAL A 79 -7.28 -4.77 1.11
C VAL A 79 -6.33 -4.35 2.23
N THR A 80 -6.21 -3.03 2.48
CA THR A 80 -5.42 -2.53 3.61
C THR A 80 -6.03 -2.96 4.95
N VAL A 81 -7.35 -2.84 5.12
CA VAL A 81 -8.04 -3.25 6.35
C VAL A 81 -7.99 -4.78 6.55
N MET A 82 -8.09 -5.54 5.46
CA MET A 82 -7.96 -6.99 5.49
C MET A 82 -6.55 -7.41 5.93
N SER A 83 -5.51 -6.76 5.40
CA SER A 83 -4.13 -7.06 5.80
C SER A 83 -3.87 -6.79 7.29
N SER A 84 -4.45 -5.73 7.83
CA SER A 84 -4.30 -5.38 9.24
C SER A 84 -5.14 -6.28 10.17
N MET A 85 -6.30 -6.76 9.73
CA MET A 85 -7.06 -7.82 10.40
C MET A 85 -6.26 -9.12 10.51
N LEU A 86 -5.62 -9.56 9.41
CA LEU A 86 -4.77 -10.77 9.41
C LEU A 86 -3.58 -10.63 10.36
N ASN A 87 -2.95 -9.45 10.42
CA ASN A 87 -1.87 -9.18 11.37
C ASN A 87 -2.35 -9.22 12.83
N CYS A 88 -3.59 -8.82 13.09
CA CYS A 88 -4.20 -8.90 14.42
C CYS A 88 -4.37 -10.35 14.87
N TRP A 89 -4.92 -11.21 14.01
CA TRP A 89 -5.05 -12.65 14.30
C TRP A 89 -3.69 -13.34 14.46
N ALA A 90 -2.68 -12.92 13.69
CA ALA A 90 -1.33 -13.44 13.84
C ALA A 90 -0.71 -13.09 15.22
N SER A 91 -1.10 -11.97 15.82
CA SER A 91 -0.53 -11.50 17.08
C SER A 91 -1.31 -11.95 18.33
N GLN A 92 -2.65 -11.97 18.26
CA GLN A 92 -3.52 -12.19 19.42
C GLN A 92 -4.27 -13.53 19.37
N GLY A 93 -4.24 -14.21 18.24
CA GLY A 93 -5.05 -15.41 17.99
C GLY A 93 -6.36 -15.08 17.28
N TYR A 94 -6.99 -16.12 16.75
CA TYR A 94 -8.24 -16.00 16.00
C TYR A 94 -9.40 -15.65 16.94
N GLY A 95 -10.23 -14.68 16.55
CA GLY A 95 -11.51 -14.38 17.23
C GLY A 95 -11.39 -13.78 18.63
N THR A 96 -10.23 -13.26 19.03
CA THR A 96 -10.08 -12.53 20.29
C THR A 96 -10.65 -11.12 20.19
N GLU A 97 -11.28 -10.61 21.27
CA GLU A 97 -11.93 -9.29 21.32
C GLU A 97 -11.01 -8.11 20.90
N GLY A 98 -9.68 -8.28 20.96
CA GLY A 98 -8.70 -7.29 20.49
C GLY A 98 -8.79 -6.95 19.00
N CYS A 99 -9.37 -7.83 18.17
CA CYS A 99 -9.49 -7.63 16.72
C CYS A 99 -10.87 -7.12 16.26
N ALA A 100 -11.84 -6.97 17.17
CA ALA A 100 -13.24 -6.66 16.83
C ALA A 100 -13.40 -5.32 16.07
N ALA A 101 -12.56 -4.33 16.37
CA ALA A 101 -12.59 -3.03 15.68
C ALA A 101 -12.23 -3.13 14.19
N MET A 102 -11.24 -3.98 13.87
CA MET A 102 -10.78 -4.20 12.49
C MET A 102 -11.81 -5.00 11.69
N GLU A 103 -12.49 -5.93 12.35
CA GLU A 103 -13.63 -6.69 11.82
C GLU A 103 -14.77 -5.76 11.39
N MET A 104 -15.14 -4.81 12.25
CA MET A 104 -16.16 -3.82 11.94
C MET A 104 -15.73 -2.89 10.80
N GLN A 105 -14.47 -2.48 10.76
CA GLN A 105 -13.94 -1.65 9.68
C GLN A 105 -13.94 -2.39 8.35
N LEU A 106 -13.64 -3.69 8.36
CA LEU A 106 -13.65 -4.52 7.15
C LEU A 106 -15.08 -4.66 6.60
N ARG A 107 -16.07 -4.92 7.46
CA ARG A 107 -17.49 -4.97 7.05
C ARG A 107 -17.93 -3.66 6.42
N LYS A 108 -17.70 -2.53 7.10
CA LYS A 108 -18.02 -1.20 6.57
C LYS A 108 -17.35 -0.91 5.22
N CYS A 109 -16.15 -1.43 5.02
CA CYS A 109 -15.44 -1.25 3.75
C CYS A 109 -16.06 -2.08 2.63
N MET A 110 -16.43 -3.34 2.91
CA MET A 110 -17.04 -4.24 1.94
C MET A 110 -18.49 -3.87 1.59
N ASP A 111 -19.21 -3.26 2.53
CA ASP A 111 -20.58 -2.77 2.35
C ASP A 111 -20.64 -1.47 1.52
N GLY A 112 -19.51 -0.79 1.33
CA GLY A 112 -19.41 0.43 0.53
C GLY A 112 -19.59 0.16 -0.96
N THR A 113 -20.44 0.94 -1.63
CA THR A 113 -20.63 0.85 -3.09
C THR A 113 -19.31 1.14 -3.83
N THR A 114 -19.04 0.36 -4.87
CA THR A 114 -17.81 0.47 -5.67
C THR A 114 -17.66 1.87 -6.24
N LYS A 115 -16.48 2.46 -6.05
CA LYS A 115 -16.19 3.87 -6.29
C LYS A 115 -16.39 4.29 -7.75
N SER A 116 -16.74 5.57 -7.93
CA SER A 116 -17.07 6.15 -9.24
C SER A 116 -15.91 6.05 -10.24
N GLU A 117 -16.26 5.92 -11.52
CA GLU A 117 -15.31 5.90 -12.62
C GLU A 117 -14.40 7.14 -12.60
N LYS A 118 -13.10 6.91 -12.49
CA LYS A 118 -12.11 7.99 -12.53
C LYS A 118 -11.94 8.50 -13.94
N LYS A 119 -11.99 9.82 -14.13
CA LYS A 119 -11.73 10.48 -15.41
C LYS A 119 -10.36 10.06 -15.96
N ASN A 120 -10.34 9.69 -17.24
CA ASN A 120 -9.13 9.30 -17.96
C ASN A 120 -8.12 10.44 -18.03
N ASN A 121 -6.84 10.14 -17.76
CA ASN A 121 -5.75 11.09 -17.90
C ASN A 121 -5.37 11.30 -19.39
N THR A 122 -5.38 12.55 -19.85
CA THR A 122 -5.06 12.96 -21.23
C THR A 122 -3.57 13.21 -21.48
N VAL A 123 -2.66 12.84 -20.57
CA VAL A 123 -1.21 13.03 -20.72
C VAL A 123 -0.69 12.50 -22.07
N ASN A 124 -1.13 11.33 -22.51
CA ASN A 124 -0.68 10.75 -23.78
C ASN A 124 -1.10 11.56 -25.01
N TYR A 125 -2.22 12.29 -24.95
CA TYR A 125 -2.65 13.20 -26.02
C TYR A 125 -1.70 14.38 -26.16
N HIS A 126 -1.31 15.00 -25.04
CA HIS A 126 -0.38 16.13 -25.04
C HIS A 126 1.06 15.71 -25.37
N LEU A 127 1.52 14.55 -24.88
CA LEU A 127 2.86 14.03 -25.19
C LEU A 127 3.04 13.75 -26.68
N GLY A 128 2.01 13.24 -27.37
CA GLY A 128 2.05 13.04 -28.82
C GLY A 128 2.21 14.34 -29.61
N ARG A 129 1.51 15.41 -29.20
CA ARG A 129 1.62 16.74 -29.85
C ARG A 129 2.97 17.42 -29.57
N MET A 130 3.57 17.17 -28.39
CA MET A 130 4.87 17.74 -28.02
C MET A 130 6.06 16.93 -28.53
N TYR A 131 5.86 15.68 -28.92
CA TYR A 131 6.88 14.76 -29.41
C TYR A 131 7.91 15.38 -30.38
N PRO A 132 7.52 16.09 -31.47
CA PRO A 132 8.49 16.65 -32.41
C PRO A 132 9.32 17.82 -31.85
N LYS A 133 8.89 18.44 -30.75
CA LYS A 133 9.58 19.59 -30.13
C LYS A 133 10.57 19.17 -29.04
N VAL A 134 10.34 18.00 -28.43
CA VAL A 134 11.10 17.54 -27.26
C VAL A 134 12.25 16.61 -27.65
N ILE A 135 12.09 15.86 -28.74
CA ILE A 135 13.05 14.83 -29.17
C ILE A 135 13.92 15.39 -30.31
N PRO A 136 15.24 15.12 -30.29
CA PRO A 136 16.12 15.52 -31.38
C PRO A 136 15.73 14.88 -32.72
N PRO A 137 16.02 15.53 -33.85
CA PRO A 137 15.76 14.98 -35.17
C PRO A 137 16.42 13.60 -35.32
N ARG A 138 15.65 12.64 -35.86
CA ARG A 138 16.11 11.27 -36.10
C ARG A 138 17.26 11.32 -37.12
N LYS A 139 18.41 10.73 -36.81
CA LYS A 139 19.38 10.36 -37.84
C LYS A 139 18.71 9.28 -38.69
N LYS A 140 18.57 9.48 -40.00
CA LYS A 140 18.11 8.43 -40.91
C LYS A 140 19.18 7.34 -40.87
N GLU A 141 18.88 6.20 -40.25
CA GLU A 141 19.71 5.02 -40.38
C GLU A 141 19.81 4.68 -41.88
N GLY A 142 21.06 4.53 -42.33
CA GLY A 142 21.42 4.51 -43.74
C GLY A 142 20.63 3.47 -44.54
N VAL A 143 20.19 3.90 -45.70
CA VAL A 143 19.94 3.03 -46.84
C VAL A 143 21.24 2.29 -47.10
N LEU A 144 21.28 0.99 -46.76
CA LEU A 144 22.27 0.08 -47.29
C LEU A 144 21.86 -0.18 -48.75
N GLY A 145 22.49 0.57 -49.66
CA GLY A 145 22.68 0.13 -51.04
C GLY A 145 23.83 -0.86 -51.13
#